data_AF-A0A7S2XS79-F1
#
_entry.id   AF-A0A7S2XS79-F1
#
_cell.length_a   1.000
_cell.length_b   1.000
_cell.length_c   1.000
_cell.angle_alpha   90.00
_cell.angle_beta   90.00
_cell.angle_gamma   90.00
#
_symmetry.space_group_name_H-M   'P 1'
#
loop_
_entity.id
_entity.type
_entity.pdbx_description
1 polymer ?
#
loop_
_entity_poly.entity_id
_entity_poly.type
_entity_poly.pdbx_seq_one_letter_code
_entity_poly.pdbx_strand_id
1 'polypeptide(L)'
;MAQLELALKARLLVISNPPARLYRSICKEVPRVLTIYDIDMPLPEARAAVRSHFERNAAIKDDRVLEMLVERGYMELEETLLQHKQRPHLLRTLEGYLTPEGATRKRLTANSTQDEQFDRSY
;
A
#
# COMPACT_ATOMS: atom_id res chain seq x y z
N MET A 1 18.18 -11.01 -11.43
CA MET A 1 17.77 -10.57 -10.08
C MET A 1 17.64 -9.07 -10.13
N ALA A 2 16.43 -8.50 -10.13
CA ALA A 2 16.27 -7.05 -10.04
C ALA A 2 16.76 -6.63 -8.64
N GLN A 3 17.87 -5.91 -8.57
CA GLN A 3 18.37 -5.34 -7.32
C GLN A 3 17.42 -4.21 -6.91
N LEU A 4 17.00 -4.21 -5.65
CA LEU A 4 16.13 -3.16 -5.10
C LEU A 4 16.97 -1.92 -4.79
N GLU A 5 17.19 -1.12 -5.82
CA GLU A 5 18.08 0.04 -5.82
C GLU A 5 17.55 1.19 -4.95
N LEU A 6 16.23 1.32 -4.86
CA LEU A 6 15.60 2.45 -4.17
C LEU A 6 15.77 2.32 -2.65
N ALA A 7 15.61 1.11 -2.13
CA ALA A 7 15.77 0.80 -0.71
C ALA A 7 17.24 0.93 -0.26
N LEU A 8 18.18 0.41 -1.06
CA LEU A 8 19.62 0.55 -0.76
C LEU A 8 20.05 2.01 -0.72
N LYS A 9 19.59 2.83 -1.67
CA LYS A 9 19.86 4.27 -1.71
C LYS A 9 19.29 5.00 -0.51
N ALA A 10 18.10 4.61 -0.03
CA ALA A 10 17.50 5.23 1.15
C ALA A 10 18.37 5.06 2.41
N ARG A 11 18.95 3.86 2.60
CA ARG A 11 19.81 3.55 3.74
C ARG A 11 21.12 4.34 3.78
N LEU A 12 21.68 4.67 2.61
CA LEU A 12 22.96 5.38 2.50
C LEU A 12 22.81 6.90 2.70
N LEU A 13 21.60 7.44 2.69
CA LEU A 13 21.36 8.87 2.76
C LEU A 13 21.19 9.33 4.23
N VAL A 14 22.03 10.26 4.67
CA VAL A 14 21.82 10.98 5.93
C VAL A 14 20.76 12.08 5.70
N ILE A 15 19.59 11.93 6.32
CA ILE A 15 18.42 12.78 6.08
C ILE A 15 17.81 13.16 7.43
N SER A 16 17.44 14.44 7.61
CA SER A 16 16.80 14.89 8.86
C SER A 16 15.37 14.36 9.08
N ASN A 17 14.69 13.92 8.01
CA ASN A 17 13.35 13.31 8.08
C ASN A 17 13.14 12.29 6.95
N PRO A 18 13.55 11.03 7.15
CA PRO A 18 13.38 9.95 6.16
C PRO A 18 11.91 9.64 5.80
N PRO A 19 10.96 9.54 6.75
CA PRO A 19 9.55 9.25 6.46
C PRO A 19 8.89 10.30 5.55
N ALA A 20 9.13 11.59 5.79
CA ALA A 20 8.54 12.66 4.97
C ALA A 20 9.09 12.65 3.53
N ARG A 21 10.34 12.22 3.32
CA ARG A 21 10.89 12.03 1.98
C ARG A 21 10.23 10.86 1.26
N LEU A 22 10.10 9.71 1.94
CA LEU A 22 9.40 8.56 1.39
C LEU A 22 7.96 8.92 0.98
N TYR A 23 7.22 9.59 1.86
CA TYR A 23 5.85 10.04 1.58
C TYR A 23 5.77 10.91 0.31
N ARG A 24 6.68 11.88 0.16
CA ARG A 24 6.76 12.73 -1.03
C ARG A 24 7.10 11.95 -2.30
N SER A 25 8.00 10.97 -2.21
CA SER A 25 8.34 10.09 -3.33
C SER A 25 7.12 9.28 -3.77
N ILE A 26 6.39 8.68 -2.82
CA ILE A 26 5.16 7.93 -3.12
C ILE A 26 4.13 8.85 -3.76
N CYS A 27 3.83 10.01 -3.17
CA CYS A 27 2.79 10.93 -3.69
C CYS A 27 3.04 11.44 -5.11
N LYS A 28 4.31 11.46 -5.55
CA LYS A 28 4.70 11.79 -6.94
C LYS A 28 4.38 10.64 -7.90
N GLU A 29 4.59 9.40 -7.49
CA GLU A 29 4.36 8.22 -8.32
C GLU A 29 2.89 7.76 -8.31
N VAL A 30 2.09 8.13 -7.31
CA VAL A 30 0.66 7.72 -7.20
C VAL A 30 -0.14 7.92 -8.50
N PRO A 31 -0.13 9.08 -9.18
CA PRO A 31 -0.89 9.25 -10.43
C PRO A 31 -0.47 8.25 -11.50
N ARG A 32 0.82 7.99 -11.64
CA ARG A 32 1.37 7.03 -12.59
C ARG A 32 0.95 5.60 -12.25
N VAL A 33 0.98 5.24 -10.96
CA VAL A 33 0.53 3.92 -10.49
C VAL A 33 -0.96 3.71 -10.78
N LEU A 34 -1.82 4.70 -10.51
CA LEU A 34 -3.26 4.59 -10.81
C LEU A 34 -3.51 4.33 -12.30
N THR A 35 -2.78 5.00 -13.18
CA THR A 35 -2.89 4.79 -14.64
C THR A 35 -2.35 3.43 -15.09
N ILE A 36 -1.20 2.98 -14.57
CA ILE A 36 -0.60 1.68 -14.97
C ILE A 36 -1.49 0.51 -14.56
N TYR A 37 -2.15 0.62 -13.41
CA TYR A 37 -2.93 -0.46 -12.82
C TYR A 37 -4.44 -0.37 -13.06
N ASP A 38 -4.89 0.64 -13.82
CA ASP A 38 -6.30 0.88 -14.15
C ASP A 38 -7.18 0.87 -12.90
N ILE A 39 -6.83 1.76 -11.96
CA ILE A 39 -7.54 1.93 -10.69
C ILE A 39 -8.37 3.22 -10.76
N ASP A 40 -9.70 3.05 -10.77
CA ASP A 40 -10.68 4.13 -10.81
C ASP A 40 -10.89 4.78 -9.44
N MET A 41 -9.81 5.33 -8.86
CA MET A 41 -9.85 6.06 -7.60
C MET A 41 -9.44 7.52 -7.81
N PRO A 42 -10.16 8.49 -7.24
CA PRO A 42 -9.77 9.89 -7.35
C PRO A 42 -8.42 10.12 -6.64
N LEU A 43 -7.53 10.88 -7.29
CA LEU A 43 -6.17 11.14 -6.79
C LEU A 43 -6.10 11.67 -5.34
N PRO A 44 -7.00 12.58 -4.88
CA PRO A 44 -7.03 13.03 -3.49
C PRO A 44 -7.30 11.88 -2.50
N GLU A 45 -8.18 10.94 -2.85
CA GLU A 45 -8.51 9.79 -2.03
C GLU A 45 -7.34 8.81 -1.95
N ALA A 46 -6.69 8.51 -3.08
CA ALA A 46 -5.49 7.68 -3.10
C ALA A 46 -4.36 8.25 -2.22
N ARG A 47 -4.17 9.58 -2.25
CA ARG A 47 -3.20 10.27 -1.38
C ARG A 47 -3.60 10.24 0.09
N ALA A 48 -4.90 10.35 0.39
CA ALA A 48 -5.42 10.22 1.75
C ALA A 48 -5.23 8.80 2.30
N ALA A 49 -5.45 7.78 1.47
CA ALA A 49 -5.17 6.39 1.81
C ALA A 49 -3.69 6.16 2.15
N VAL A 50 -2.78 6.66 1.30
CA VAL A 50 -1.34 6.63 1.58
C VAL A 50 -1.04 7.32 2.90
N ARG A 51 -1.60 8.51 3.15
CA ARG A 51 -1.41 9.24 4.42
C ARG A 51 -1.86 8.42 5.64
N SER A 52 -3.02 7.76 5.56
CA SER A 52 -3.53 6.88 6.62
C SER A 52 -2.59 5.72 6.94
N HIS A 53 -1.84 5.19 5.95
CA HIS A 53 -0.79 4.18 6.22
C HIS A 53 0.38 4.74 7.03
N PHE A 54 0.80 5.99 6.77
CA PHE A 54 1.83 6.63 7.58
C PHE A 54 1.32 6.94 8.99
N GLU A 55 0.09 7.41 9.12
CA GLU A 55 -0.52 7.75 10.41
C GLU A 55 -0.70 6.53 11.32
N ARG A 56 -0.99 5.35 10.75
CA ARG A 56 -1.05 4.08 11.50
C ARG A 56 0.24 3.74 12.24
N ASN A 57 1.39 4.18 11.73
CA ASN A 57 2.70 3.91 12.31
C ASN A 57 3.24 5.09 13.15
N ALA A 58 2.44 6.16 13.35
CA ALA A 58 2.89 7.38 14.04
C ALA A 58 3.23 7.18 15.52
N ALA A 59 2.74 6.12 16.16
CA ALA A 59 3.01 5.82 17.57
C ALA A 59 4.42 5.22 17.80
N ILE A 60 5.12 4.80 16.75
CA ILE A 60 6.42 4.13 16.84
C ILE A 60 7.51 5.17 17.11
N LYS A 61 8.25 4.96 18.20
CA LYS A 61 9.32 5.87 18.67
C LYS A 61 10.74 5.30 18.52
N ASP A 62 10.88 4.01 18.25
CA ASP A 62 12.18 3.37 18.08
C ASP A 62 12.74 3.68 16.68
N ASP A 63 13.90 4.34 16.65
CA ASP A 63 14.58 4.76 15.42
C ASP A 63 14.91 3.58 14.51
N ARG A 64 15.28 2.42 15.07
CA ARG A 64 15.65 1.22 14.28
C ARG A 64 14.44 0.65 13.55
N VAL A 65 13.28 0.69 14.22
CA VAL A 65 12.00 0.27 13.62
C VAL A 65 11.58 1.27 12.55
N LEU A 66 11.79 2.57 12.80
CA LEU A 66 11.50 3.62 11.84
C LEU A 66 12.34 3.47 10.56
N GLU A 67 13.64 3.23 10.68
CA GLU A 67 14.53 2.96 9.55
C GLU A 67 14.07 1.75 8.75
N MET A 68 13.79 0.63 9.42
CA MET A 68 13.28 -0.58 8.78
C MET A 68 11.95 -0.34 8.03
N LEU A 69 11.02 0.43 8.62
CA LEU A 69 9.75 0.77 7.98
C LEU A 69 9.94 1.65 6.76
N VAL A 70 10.88 2.59 6.80
CA VAL A 70 11.21 3.44 5.67
C VAL A 70 11.83 2.62 4.54
N GLU A 71 12.78 1.73 4.85
CA GLU A 71 13.36 0.79 3.88
C GLU A 71 12.27 -0.08 3.24
N ARG A 72 11.37 -0.63 4.05
CA ARG A 72 10.22 -1.41 3.57
C ARG A 72 9.31 -0.61 2.64
N GLY A 73 9.04 0.66 2.96
CA GLY A 73 8.24 1.52 2.11
C GLY A 73 8.89 1.80 0.75
N TYR A 74 10.21 1.96 0.70
CA TYR A 74 10.94 2.10 -0.57
C TYR A 74 10.94 0.80 -1.38
N MET A 75 11.06 -0.37 -0.73
CA MET A 75 10.92 -1.67 -1.40
C MET A 75 9.53 -1.85 -2.02
N GLU A 76 8.46 -1.54 -1.27
CA GLU A 76 7.08 -1.65 -1.75
C GLU A 76 6.82 -0.71 -2.94
N LEU A 77 7.37 0.51 -2.90
CA LEU A 77 7.31 1.46 -4.01
C LEU A 77 8.01 0.90 -5.25
N GLU A 78 9.21 0.35 -5.10
CA GLU A 78 9.98 -0.21 -6.20
C GLU A 78 9.29 -1.43 -6.81
N GLU A 79 8.77 -2.35 -5.99
CA GLU A 79 7.97 -3.50 -6.47
C GLU A 79 6.72 -3.07 -7.26
N THR A 80 6.10 -1.96 -6.86
CA THR A 80 4.95 -1.39 -7.56
C THR A 80 5.38 -0.77 -8.89
N LEU A 81 6.49 -0.05 -8.93
CA LEU A 81 7.00 0.56 -10.16
C LEU A 81 7.52 -0.46 -11.18
N LEU A 82 8.11 -1.56 -10.70
CA LEU A 82 8.57 -2.69 -11.50
C LEU A 82 7.44 -3.64 -11.92
N GLN A 83 6.19 -3.34 -11.55
CA GLN A 83 5.03 -4.17 -11.85
C GLN A 83 5.10 -5.60 -11.30
N HIS A 84 5.82 -5.79 -10.20
CA HIS A 84 5.82 -7.09 -9.49
C HIS A 84 4.52 -7.29 -8.69
N LYS A 85 3.80 -6.21 -8.38
CA LYS A 85 2.46 -6.25 -7.77
C LYS A 85 1.38 -6.33 -8.85
N GLN A 86 0.22 -6.86 -8.48
CA GLN A 86 -1.00 -6.88 -9.31
C GLN A 86 -2.03 -5.90 -8.75
N ARG A 87 -3.01 -5.52 -9.58
CA ARG A 87 -4.12 -4.61 -9.21
C ARG A 87 -4.78 -4.96 -7.86
N PRO A 88 -5.09 -6.24 -7.52
CA PRO A 88 -5.71 -6.57 -6.24
C PRO A 88 -4.84 -6.26 -5.02
N HIS A 89 -3.50 -6.32 -5.15
CA HIS A 89 -2.59 -5.97 -4.06
C HIS A 89 -2.63 -4.47 -3.73
N LEU A 90 -2.77 -3.64 -4.77
CA LEU A 90 -2.86 -2.19 -4.62
C LEU A 90 -4.23 -1.77 -4.08
N LEU A 91 -5.32 -2.35 -4.59
CA LEU A 91 -6.67 -2.09 -4.05
C LEU A 91 -6.75 -2.41 -2.56
N ARG A 92 -6.21 -3.57 -2.15
CA ARG A 92 -6.13 -3.93 -0.72
C ARG A 92 -5.35 -2.90 0.10
N THR A 93 -4.32 -2.33 -0.49
CA THR A 93 -3.52 -1.30 0.17
C THR A 93 -4.29 0.02 0.24
N LEU A 94 -4.89 0.49 -0.86
CA LEU A 94 -5.53 1.80 -0.93
C LEU A 94 -6.91 1.85 -0.23
N GLU A 95 -7.78 0.87 -0.48
CA GLU A 95 -9.15 0.82 0.05
C GLU A 95 -9.26 0.07 1.39
N GLY A 96 -8.23 -0.68 1.77
CA GLY A 96 -8.30 -1.55 2.94
C GLY A 96 -9.34 -2.67 2.75
N TYR A 97 -10.13 -2.93 3.80
CA TYR A 97 -11.27 -3.88 3.75
C TYR A 97 -12.62 -3.12 3.78
N LEU A 98 -12.67 -1.89 3.29
CA LEU A 98 -13.81 -0.99 3.50
C LEU A 98 -14.97 -1.25 2.52
N THR A 99 -14.70 -1.80 1.33
CA THR A 99 -15.72 -2.15 0.33
C THR A 99 -16.12 -3.64 0.45
N PRO A 100 -17.43 -3.98 0.49
CA PRO A 100 -17.91 -5.36 0.42
C PRO A 100 -17.47 -6.10 -0.85
N GLU A 101 -17.07 -5.34 -1.87
CA GLU A 101 -16.62 -5.78 -3.19
C GLU A 101 -15.10 -6.05 -3.25
N GLY A 102 -14.35 -5.76 -2.17
CA GLY A 102 -12.92 -6.02 -2.04
C GLY A 102 -12.59 -7.45 -1.56
N ALA A 103 -11.38 -7.64 -1.01
CA ALA A 103 -10.78 -8.93 -0.61
C ALA A 103 -11.53 -9.72 0.50
N THR A 104 -12.81 -9.45 0.75
CA THR A 104 -13.76 -10.37 1.35
C THR A 104 -14.24 -11.39 0.33
N ARG A 105 -13.33 -12.20 -0.24
CA ARG A 105 -13.74 -13.53 -0.71
C ARG A 105 -14.16 -14.31 0.53
N LYS A 106 -15.44 -14.21 0.89
CA LYS A 106 -16.12 -15.02 1.92
C LYS A 106 -15.61 -14.81 3.35
N ARG A 107 -15.99 -13.70 4.00
CA ARG A 107 -16.07 -13.74 5.46
C ARG A 107 -17.37 -14.43 5.84
N LEU A 108 -17.35 -15.75 5.95
CA LEU A 108 -18.40 -16.44 6.70
C LEU A 108 -18.34 -15.90 8.13
N THR A 109 -19.40 -15.25 8.57
CA THR A 109 -19.58 -14.90 9.98
C THR A 109 -20.36 -16.03 10.65
N ALA A 110 -20.37 -16.10 11.98
CA ALA A 110 -21.12 -17.14 12.68
C ALA A 110 -22.63 -17.15 12.32
N ASN A 111 -23.15 -16.05 11.77
CA ASN A 111 -24.54 -15.86 11.39
C ASN A 111 -24.79 -15.86 9.87
N SER A 112 -23.80 -16.18 9.02
CA SER A 112 -24.00 -16.16 7.57
C SER A 112 -24.90 -17.31 7.09
N THR A 113 -25.92 -16.98 6.30
CA THR A 113 -26.96 -17.92 5.83
C THR A 113 -26.36 -18.91 4.83
N GLN A 114 -26.90 -20.13 4.75
CA GLN A 114 -26.38 -21.19 3.87
C GLN A 114 -26.32 -20.72 2.40
N ASP A 115 -27.32 -19.96 1.94
CA ASP A 115 -27.37 -19.39 0.59
C ASP A 115 -26.23 -18.38 0.33
N GLU A 116 -25.90 -17.53 1.31
CA GLU A 116 -24.77 -16.59 1.23
C GLU A 116 -23.40 -17.30 1.18
N GLN A 117 -23.31 -18.53 1.70
CA GLN A 117 -22.09 -19.35 1.67
C GLN A 117 -21.85 -20.00 0.30
N PHE A 118 -22.95 -20.34 -0.39
CA PHE A 118 -22.94 -21.04 -1.68
C PHE A 118 -23.13 -20.13 -2.88
N ASP A 119 -23.48 -18.84 -2.66
CA ASP A 119 -23.54 -17.88 -3.75
C ASP A 119 -22.17 -17.75 -4.43
N ARG A 120 -22.10 -18.26 -5.66
CA ARG A 120 -20.98 -18.07 -6.57
C ARG A 120 -21.44 -17.02 -7.57
N SER A 121 -21.54 -15.78 -7.12
CA SER A 121 -21.67 -14.65 -8.04
C SER A 121 -20.41 -14.62 -8.90
N TYR A 122 -20.56 -15.05 -10.16
CA TYR A 122 -19.54 -14.99 -11.20
C TYR A 122 -19.31 -13.56 -11.65
#